data_AF-A0A7I0IJN2-F1
#
_entry.id   AF-A0A7I0IJN2-F1
#
_cell.length_a   1.000
_cell.length_b   1.000
_cell.length_c   1.000
_cell.angle_alpha   90.00
_cell.angle_beta   90.00
_cell.angle_gamma   90.00
#
_symmetry.space_group_name_H-M   'P 1'
#
loop_
_entity.id
_entity.type
_entity.pdbx_description
1 polymer ?
#
loop_
_entity_poly.entity_id
_entity_poly.type
_entity_poly.pdbx_seq_one_letter_code
_entity_poly.pdbx_strand_id
1 'polypeptide(L)' 'YVTNCSACHNQNPAVDGAVGPAVKGSNFELLKARIVNGTYPPGYTPKRTSQIMTRLPLNDDQIRSIEAFLNAP' A
#
# COMPACT_ATOMS: atom_id res chain seq x y z
N TYR A 1 1.25 -7.30 6.44
CA TYR A 1 1.27 -7.29 4.97
C TYR A 1 0.74 -8.61 4.39
N VAL A 2 1.40 -9.75 4.64
CA VAL A 2 1.09 -11.05 4.02
C VAL A 2 -0.40 -11.43 4.08
N THR A 3 -1.05 -11.37 5.24
CA THR A 3 -2.44 -11.85 5.36
C THR A 3 -3.46 -10.97 4.60
N ASN A 4 -3.31 -9.64 4.67
CA ASN A 4 -4.38 -8.72 4.23
C ASN A 4 -4.06 -8.01 2.91
N CYS A 5 -2.77 -7.79 2.60
CA CYS A 5 -2.34 -6.98 1.46
C CYS A 5 -2.01 -7.86 0.26
N SER A 6 -1.41 -9.04 0.47
CA SER A 6 -0.97 -9.90 -0.64
C SER A 6 -2.10 -10.68 -1.32
N ALA A 7 -3.35 -10.46 -0.93
CA ALA A 7 -4.51 -10.96 -1.67
C ALA A 7 -4.69 -10.22 -3.00
N CYS A 8 -4.36 -8.92 -3.03
CA CYS A 8 -4.42 -8.10 -4.24
C CYS A 8 -3.02 -7.73 -4.76
N HIS A 9 -2.09 -7.49 -3.84
CA HIS A 9 -0.68 -7.24 -4.16
C HIS A 9 0.11 -8.55 -4.19
N ASN A 10 1.33 -8.53 -4.72
CA ASN A 10 2.19 -9.70 -4.66
C ASN A 10 2.76 -9.91 -3.23
N GLN A 11 3.05 -11.17 -2.86
CA GLN A 11 3.77 -11.48 -1.62
C GLN A 11 5.15 -10.82 -1.59
N ASN A 12 5.83 -10.78 -2.73
CA ASN A 12 7.00 -9.93 -2.94
C ASN A 12 6.55 -8.51 -3.30
N PRO A 13 6.69 -7.51 -2.40
CA PRO A 13 6.17 -6.16 -2.64
C PRO A 13 6.88 -5.41 -3.79
N ALA A 14 8.02 -5.91 -4.27
CA ALA A 14 8.72 -5.33 -5.42
C ALA A 14 8.10 -5.72 -6.77
N VAL A 15 7.16 -6.68 -6.77
CA VAL A 15 6.53 -7.22 -7.97
C VAL A 15 5.06 -6.84 -7.99
N ASP A 16 4.53 -6.59 -9.18
CA ASP A 16 3.10 -6.36 -9.37
C ASP A 16 2.29 -7.61 -8.93
N GLY A 17 1.19 -7.38 -8.23
CA GLY A 17 0.21 -8.40 -7.92
C GLY A 17 -0.78 -8.60 -9.07
N ALA A 18 -1.71 -9.54 -8.89
CA ALA A 18 -2.78 -9.77 -9.85
C ALA A 18 -3.73 -8.55 -10.00
N VAL A 19 -3.87 -7.74 -8.95
CA VAL A 19 -4.77 -6.58 -8.92
C VAL A 19 -4.04 -5.28 -8.56
N GLY A 20 -3.25 -5.32 -7.49
CA GLY A 20 -2.51 -4.17 -6.97
C GLY A 20 -1.10 -4.06 -7.55
N PRO A 21 -0.55 -2.84 -7.71
CA PRO A 21 0.82 -2.64 -8.18
C PRO A 21 1.87 -3.05 -7.14
N ALA A 22 3.14 -3.09 -7.54
CA ALA A 22 4.28 -3.16 -6.64
C ALA A 22 4.29 -1.96 -5.68
N VAL A 23 4.53 -2.23 -4.40
CA VAL A 23 4.45 -1.26 -3.29
C VAL A 23 5.72 -1.19 -2.43
N LYS A 24 6.79 -1.92 -2.77
CA LYS A 24 8.10 -1.79 -2.12
C LYS A 24 8.54 -0.32 -2.11
N GLY A 25 9.06 0.15 -0.97
CA GLY A 25 9.51 1.54 -0.81
C GLY A 25 8.42 2.56 -0.51
N SER A 26 7.15 2.17 -0.35
CA SER A 26 6.08 3.11 0.02
C SER A 26 6.32 3.68 1.41
N ASN A 27 6.13 4.99 1.58
CA ASN A 27 6.28 5.69 2.84
C ASN A 27 4.96 5.80 3.62
N PHE A 28 5.03 6.20 4.89
CA PHE A 28 3.88 6.34 5.79
C PHE A 28 2.78 7.24 5.22
N GLU A 29 3.13 8.40 4.65
CA GLU A 29 2.16 9.37 4.13
C GLU A 29 1.34 8.78 2.99
N LEU A 30 2.01 8.16 2.01
CA LEU A 30 1.36 7.47 0.90
C LEU A 30 0.48 6.33 1.39
N LEU A 31 0.98 5.52 2.32
CA LEU A 31 0.23 4.39 2.87
C LEU A 31 -1.01 4.86 3.63
N LYS A 32 -0.91 5.90 4.46
CA LYS A 32 -2.06 6.45 5.19
C LYS A 32 -3.09 7.07 4.25
N ALA A 33 -2.65 7.88 3.29
CA ALA A 33 -3.53 8.46 2.29
C ALA A 33 -4.27 7.38 1.50
N ARG A 34 -3.58 6.31 1.10
CA ARG A 34 -4.17 5.26 0.27
C ARG A 34 -5.01 4.26 1.06
N ILE A 35 -4.49 3.72 2.16
CA ILE A 35 -5.13 2.63 2.93
C ILE A 35 -6.34 3.15 3.71
N VAL A 36 -6.22 4.31 4.37
CA VAL A 36 -7.26 4.82 5.27
C VAL A 36 -8.21 5.74 4.51
N ASN A 37 -7.65 6.70 3.78
CA ASN A 37 -8.46 7.74 3.13
C ASN A 37 -8.94 7.33 1.72
N GLY A 38 -8.29 6.36 1.07
CA GLY A 38 -8.57 5.99 -0.32
C GLY A 38 -8.17 7.08 -1.32
N THR A 39 -7.14 7.86 -0.99
CA THR A 39 -6.66 9.02 -1.76
C THR A 39 -5.16 8.88 -2.04
N TYR A 40 -4.54 9.92 -2.61
CA TYR A 40 -3.10 10.01 -2.81
C TYR A 40 -2.59 11.38 -2.33
N PRO A 41 -1.33 11.46 -1.85
CA PRO A 41 -0.71 12.74 -1.52
C PRO A 41 -0.63 13.67 -2.73
N PRO A 42 -0.59 15.00 -2.55
CA PRO A 42 -0.41 15.95 -3.63
C PRO A 42 0.83 15.65 -4.47
N GLY A 43 0.70 15.73 -5.80
CA GLY A 43 1.80 15.46 -6.73
C GLY A 43 2.12 13.98 -6.96
N TYR A 44 1.45 13.05 -6.28
CA TYR A 44 1.64 11.62 -6.52
C TYR A 44 0.82 11.12 -7.72
N THR A 45 1.49 10.47 -8.68
CA THR A 45 0.83 9.79 -9.81
C THR A 45 0.57 8.32 -9.48
N PRO A 46 -0.70 7.86 -9.47
CA PRO A 46 -1.03 6.46 -9.25
C PRO A 46 -0.41 5.53 -10.30
N LYS A 47 0.16 4.40 -9.86
CA LYS A 47 0.70 3.36 -10.76
C LYS A 47 -0.38 2.62 -11.55
N ARG A 48 -1.63 2.67 -11.09
CA ARG A 48 -2.80 2.05 -11.73
C ARG A 48 -3.95 3.06 -11.71
N THR A 49 -4.78 3.03 -12.75
CA THR A 49 -5.96 3.90 -12.88
C THR A 49 -7.16 3.41 -12.07
N SER A 50 -7.16 2.13 -11.67
CA SER A 50 -8.25 1.52 -10.91
C SER A 50 -8.32 2.03 -9.46
N GLN A 51 -9.54 2.11 -8.93
CA GLN A 51 -9.84 2.52 -7.55
C GLN A 51 -10.42 1.37 -6.71
N ILE A 52 -10.05 0.12 -7.05
CA ILE A 52 -10.65 -1.09 -6.46
C ILE A 52 -10.20 -1.33 -5.01
N MET A 53 -9.03 -0.83 -4.62
CA MET A 53 -8.49 -1.01 -3.27
C MET A 53 -9.45 -0.44 -2.23
N THR A 54 -9.98 -1.31 -1.37
CA THR A 54 -10.88 -0.92 -0.29
C THR A 54 -10.12 -0.18 0.81
N ARG A 55 -10.82 0.73 1.50
CA ARG A 55 -10.27 1.40 2.68
C ARG A 55 -10.22 0.42 3.85
N LEU A 56 -9.12 0.45 4.60
CA LEU A 56 -8.94 -0.34 5.81
C LEU A 56 -8.80 0.60 7.01
N PRO A 57 -9.53 0.38 8.12
CA PRO A 57 -9.50 1.26 9.29
C PRO A 57 -8.27 0.95 10.17
N LEU A 58 -7.06 1.14 9.62
CA LEU A 58 -5.81 0.92 10.35
C LEU A 58 -5.38 2.18 11.11
N ASN A 59 -4.80 1.99 12.28
CA ASN A 59 -4.16 3.07 13.04
C ASN A 59 -2.72 3.33 12.57
N ASP A 60 -2.11 4.41 13.07
CA ASP A 60 -0.79 4.85 12.64
C ASP A 60 0.32 3.82 12.90
N ASP A 61 0.27 3.09 14.03
CA ASP A 61 1.28 2.08 14.37
C ASP A 61 1.21 0.87 13.42
N GLN A 62 0.00 0.48 13.03
CA GLN A 62 -0.21 -0.57 12.03
C GLN A 62 0.32 -0.14 10.65
N ILE A 63 0.14 1.13 10.27
CA ILE A 63 0.67 1.65 9.00
C ILE A 63 2.20 1.72 9.03
N ARG A 64 2.80 2.18 10.13
CA ARG A 64 4.27 2.16 10.30
C ARG A 64 4.84 0.74 10.25
N SER A 65 4.12 -0.24 10.79
CA SER A 65 4.51 -1.65 10.68
C SER A 65 4.50 -2.14 9.22
N ILE A 66 3.53 -1.70 8.42
CA ILE A 66 3.49 -1.99 6.98
C ILE A 66 4.64 -1.29 6.26
N GLU A 67 4.87 0.00 6.53
CA GLU A 67 5.99 0.76 5.98
C GLU A 67 7.33 0.07 6.25
N ALA A 68 7.58 -0.34 7.50
CA ALA A 68 8.79 -1.04 7.90
C ALA A 68 8.98 -2.34 7.11
N PHE A 69 7.90 -3.13 6.95
CA PHE A 69 7.94 -4.33 6.13
C PHE A 69 8.26 -4.04 4.65
N LEU A 70 7.68 -2.99 4.08
CA LEU A 70 7.86 -2.61 2.66
C LEU A 70 9.24 -1.99 2.36
N ASN A 71 9.97 -1.57 3.39
CA ASN A 71 11.31 -0.99 3.29
C ASN A 71 12.41 -1.91 3.84
N ALA A 72 12.05 -3.09 4.36
CA ALA A 72 13.02 -4.09 4.74
C ALA A 72 13.90 -4.52 3.53
N PRO A 73 15.20 -4.81 3.75
CA PRO A 73 16.14 -5.13 2.68
C PRO A 73 15.64 -6.24 1.75
#